data_AF-A0A504J8D1-F1
#
_entry.id   AF-A0A504J8D1-F1
#
_cell.length_a   1.000
_cell.length_b   1.000
_cell.length_c   1.000
_cell.angle_alpha   90.00
_cell.angle_beta   90.00
_cell.angle_gamma   90.00
#
_symmetry.space_group_name_H-M   'P 1'
#
loop_
_entity.id
_entity.type
_entity.pdbx_description
1 polymer ?
#
loop_
_entity_poly.entity_id
_entity_poly.type
_entity_poly.pdbx_seq_one_letter_code
_entity_poly.pdbx_strand_id
1 'polypeptide(L)'
;MTNTIFHNQEFKINGISIPEFELKSGNLIRIYTPNFDKKYMPLGFDLTIELIKRFQNQEPNLPWAKNYQQKTFIELMSPLTVNKYLVHKMRIEKLRAKKIVEEIGINLKDKLGLLSFTNRKALIIKALLDRNDSIILDYYGVDANGIGFLENLVNSEIENGKSVIAFDRLEFKADKEPFENIIPIEIKNHTEHDKCLHSTKRLIK
;
A
#
# COMPACT_ATOMS: atom_id res chain seq x y z
N MET A 1 -0.03 -3.23 25.66
CA MET A 1 0.14 -4.51 24.94
C MET A 1 -0.25 -4.26 23.51
N THR A 2 0.66 -4.41 22.55
CA THR A 2 0.34 -4.25 21.12
C THR A 2 -0.15 -5.58 20.58
N ASN A 3 -1.40 -5.64 20.10
CA ASN A 3 -1.98 -6.85 19.54
C ASN A 3 -1.52 -7.02 18.09
N THR A 4 -1.12 -8.24 17.73
CA THR A 4 -0.84 -8.63 16.35
C THR A 4 -2.16 -8.68 15.58
N ILE A 5 -2.20 -7.95 14.45
CA ILE A 5 -3.36 -7.87 13.55
C ILE A 5 -3.21 -8.88 12.41
N PHE A 6 -2.00 -9.02 11.89
CA PHE A 6 -1.68 -9.90 10.79
C PHE A 6 -0.27 -10.43 10.94
N HIS A 7 -0.09 -11.72 10.63
CA HIS A 7 1.20 -12.39 10.67
C HIS A 7 1.46 -13.08 9.34
N ASN A 8 2.46 -12.59 8.61
CA ASN A 8 2.96 -13.29 7.44
C ASN A 8 4.10 -14.22 7.87
N GLN A 9 3.91 -15.53 7.67
CA GLN A 9 5.00 -16.51 7.72
C GLN A 9 5.94 -16.35 6.52
N GLU A 10 7.22 -16.67 6.66
CA GLU A 10 8.15 -16.68 5.51
C GLU A 10 7.65 -17.62 4.41
N PHE A 11 7.72 -17.19 3.15
CA PHE A 11 7.41 -18.05 2.00
C PHE A 11 8.19 -17.64 0.76
N LYS A 12 8.14 -18.48 -0.29
CA LYS A 12 8.67 -18.18 -1.62
C LYS A 12 7.56 -18.08 -2.64
N ILE A 13 7.66 -17.11 -3.54
CA ILE A 13 6.74 -16.92 -4.66
C ILE A 13 7.56 -16.66 -5.93
N ASN A 14 7.40 -17.50 -6.95
CA ASN A 14 8.18 -17.40 -8.19
C ASN A 14 9.71 -17.33 -7.96
N GLY A 15 10.20 -18.02 -6.94
CA GLY A 15 11.62 -18.02 -6.55
C GLY A 15 12.09 -16.81 -5.74
N ILE A 16 11.19 -15.88 -5.38
CA ILE A 16 11.45 -14.70 -4.56
C ILE A 16 11.09 -15.01 -3.11
N SER A 17 12.02 -14.81 -2.19
CA SER A 17 11.77 -14.95 -0.75
C SER A 17 11.02 -13.74 -0.22
N ILE A 18 9.93 -14.00 0.50
CA ILE A 18 9.13 -13.01 1.21
C ILE A 18 9.33 -13.28 2.71
N PRO A 19 9.99 -12.38 3.45
CA PRO A 19 10.36 -12.63 4.83
C PRO A 19 9.14 -12.65 5.75
N GLU A 20 9.31 -13.26 6.92
CA GLU A 20 8.32 -13.19 8.00
C GLU A 20 8.18 -11.76 8.52
N PHE A 21 6.95 -11.34 8.82
CA PHE A 21 6.68 -10.05 9.48
C PHE A 21 5.33 -10.06 10.20
N GLU A 22 5.18 -9.14 11.16
CA GLU A 22 3.95 -8.94 11.92
C GLU A 22 3.45 -7.49 11.79
N LEU A 23 2.20 -7.32 11.37
CA LEU A 23 1.48 -6.06 11.51
C LEU A 23 0.90 -5.98 12.93
N LYS A 24 1.19 -4.89 13.64
CA LYS A 24 0.71 -4.63 15.00
C LYS A 24 -0.13 -3.37 15.02
N SER A 25 -1.07 -3.29 15.96
CA SER A 25 -1.85 -2.07 16.14
C SER A 25 -0.94 -0.84 16.29
N GLY A 26 -1.25 0.22 15.55
CA GLY A 26 -0.49 1.48 15.53
C GLY A 26 0.80 1.47 14.71
N ASN A 27 1.03 0.50 13.81
CA ASN A 27 2.18 0.53 12.90
C ASN A 27 1.82 0.40 11.41
N LEU A 28 2.80 0.70 10.56
CA LEU A 28 2.75 0.44 9.13
C LEU A 28 3.88 -0.50 8.74
N ILE A 29 3.56 -1.59 8.03
CA ILE A 29 4.57 -2.38 7.32
C ILE A 29 4.70 -1.82 5.91
N ARG A 30 5.90 -1.36 5.53
CA ARG A 30 6.18 -0.89 4.17
C ARG A 30 6.98 -1.94 3.43
N ILE A 31 6.34 -2.58 2.46
CA ILE A 31 6.95 -3.62 1.64
C ILE A 31 7.47 -2.99 0.36
N TYR A 32 8.79 -3.00 0.21
CA TYR A 32 9.49 -2.53 -0.97
C TYR A 32 9.69 -3.66 -1.96
N THR A 33 9.01 -3.59 -3.11
CA THR A 33 9.10 -4.56 -4.19
C THR A 33 10.02 -4.07 -5.31
N PRO A 34 10.90 -4.92 -5.87
CA PRO A 34 11.76 -4.56 -6.98
C PRO A 34 10.92 -4.41 -8.26
N ASN A 35 11.20 -3.40 -9.07
CA ASN A 35 10.41 -3.14 -10.28
C ASN A 35 10.68 -4.16 -11.38
N PHE A 36 11.87 -4.75 -11.41
CA PHE A 36 12.30 -5.73 -12.41
C PHE A 36 12.84 -7.02 -11.79
N ASP A 37 12.73 -8.10 -12.56
CA ASP A 37 13.42 -9.35 -12.27
C ASP A 37 14.90 -9.31 -12.72
N LYS A 38 15.64 -10.40 -12.51
CA LYS A 38 17.05 -10.52 -12.91
C LYS A 38 17.27 -10.50 -14.42
N LYS A 39 16.23 -10.78 -15.20
CA LYS A 39 16.24 -10.74 -16.67
C LYS A 39 15.72 -9.40 -17.18
N TYR A 40 15.57 -8.40 -16.30
CA TYR A 40 14.99 -7.10 -16.60
C TYR A 40 13.53 -7.14 -17.06
N MET A 41 12.81 -8.22 -16.74
CA MET A 41 11.38 -8.32 -17.00
C MET A 41 10.60 -7.56 -15.91
N PRO A 42 9.47 -6.90 -16.25
CA PRO A 42 8.62 -6.25 -15.25
C PRO A 42 8.18 -7.23 -14.15
N LEU A 43 8.29 -6.79 -12.89
CA LEU A 43 7.97 -7.60 -11.72
C LEU A 43 7.15 -6.83 -10.69
N GLY A 44 7.48 -5.56 -10.44
CA GLY A 44 7.04 -4.85 -9.23
C GLY A 44 5.54 -4.86 -8.98
N PHE A 45 4.75 -4.35 -9.94
CA PHE A 45 3.31 -4.24 -9.73
C PHE A 45 2.60 -5.61 -9.76
N ASP A 46 3.04 -6.53 -10.61
CA ASP A 46 2.44 -7.87 -10.68
C ASP A 46 2.69 -8.67 -9.40
N LEU A 47 3.93 -8.62 -8.88
CA LEU A 47 4.28 -9.20 -7.58
C LEU A 47 3.47 -8.55 -6.45
N THR A 48 3.36 -7.22 -6.45
CA THR A 48 2.52 -6.49 -5.48
C THR A 48 1.10 -7.02 -5.48
N ILE A 49 0.47 -7.17 -6.64
CA ILE A 49 -0.90 -7.69 -6.76
C ILE A 49 -1.01 -9.14 -6.25
N GLU A 50 -0.02 -9.97 -6.55
CA GLU A 50 0.03 -11.36 -6.08
C GLU A 50 0.14 -11.45 -4.56
N LEU A 51 1.00 -10.61 -3.96
CA LEU A 51 1.17 -10.51 -2.50
C LEU A 51 -0.09 -9.99 -1.82
N ILE A 52 -0.71 -8.92 -2.35
CA ILE A 52 -1.97 -8.39 -1.81
C ILE A 52 -3.04 -9.49 -1.79
N LYS A 53 -3.25 -10.20 -2.90
CA LYS A 53 -4.23 -11.29 -2.97
C LYS A 53 -3.94 -12.39 -1.95
N ARG A 54 -2.67 -12.76 -1.79
CA ARG A 54 -2.27 -13.77 -0.80
C ARG A 54 -2.57 -13.30 0.62
N PHE A 55 -2.22 -12.07 0.98
CA PHE A 55 -2.48 -11.51 2.31
C PHE A 55 -3.98 -11.41 2.60
N GLN A 56 -4.79 -11.00 1.62
CA GLN A 56 -6.24 -10.98 1.76
C GLN A 56 -6.87 -12.38 1.90
N ASN A 57 -6.26 -13.41 1.29
CA ASN A 57 -6.70 -14.80 1.47
C ASN A 57 -6.36 -15.33 2.88
N GLN A 58 -5.29 -14.82 3.49
CA GLN A 58 -4.90 -15.16 4.86
C GLN A 58 -5.74 -14.40 5.90
N GLU A 59 -5.99 -13.11 5.66
CA GLU A 59 -6.81 -12.25 6.52
C GLU A 59 -7.85 -11.46 5.68
N PRO A 60 -9.06 -12.01 5.52
CA PRO A 60 -10.12 -11.38 4.74
C PRO A 60 -10.59 -10.00 5.26
N ASN A 61 -10.35 -9.70 6.55
CA ASN A 61 -10.71 -8.40 7.15
C ASN A 61 -9.67 -7.31 6.89
N LEU A 62 -8.66 -7.58 6.06
CA LEU A 62 -7.65 -6.62 5.66
C LEU A 62 -7.93 -6.14 4.21
N PRO A 63 -8.85 -5.18 4.01
CA PRO A 63 -9.27 -4.78 2.67
C PRO A 63 -8.17 -4.01 1.94
N TRP A 64 -8.03 -4.28 0.65
CA TRP A 64 -7.15 -3.51 -0.23
C TRP A 64 -7.82 -2.20 -0.69
N ALA A 65 -7.15 -1.08 -0.47
CA ALA A 65 -7.45 0.25 -0.99
C ALA A 65 -7.15 0.34 -2.51
N LYS A 66 -7.81 -0.52 -3.28
CA LYS A 66 -7.66 -0.60 -4.73
C LYS A 66 -8.12 0.69 -5.40
N ASN A 67 -7.33 1.15 -6.37
CA ASN A 67 -7.73 2.28 -7.21
C ASN A 67 -9.10 2.06 -7.85
N TYR A 68 -9.99 3.03 -7.68
CA TYR A 68 -11.28 3.02 -8.36
C TYR A 68 -11.08 3.17 -9.87
N GLN A 69 -11.60 2.20 -10.62
CA GLN A 69 -11.72 2.27 -12.08
C GLN A 69 -13.20 2.41 -12.41
N GLN A 70 -13.54 3.42 -13.19
CA GLN A 70 -14.88 3.56 -13.75
C GLN A 70 -15.04 2.49 -14.83
N LYS A 71 -16.01 1.59 -14.68
CA LYS A 71 -16.11 0.37 -15.49
C LYS A 71 -17.32 0.30 -16.40
N THR A 72 -18.30 1.18 -16.24
CA THR A 72 -19.58 1.02 -16.96
C THR A 72 -20.07 2.30 -17.61
N PHE A 73 -20.78 2.13 -18.73
CA PHE A 73 -21.50 3.21 -19.43
C PHE A 73 -22.55 3.88 -18.52
N ILE A 74 -23.09 3.14 -17.54
CA ILE A 74 -24.02 3.65 -16.53
C ILE A 74 -23.33 4.68 -15.62
N GLU A 75 -22.08 4.42 -15.22
CA GLU A 75 -21.29 5.39 -14.45
C GLU A 75 -20.94 6.65 -15.26
N LEU A 76 -20.99 6.61 -16.60
CA LEU A 76 -20.81 7.81 -17.42
C LEU A 76 -22.06 8.70 -17.39
N MET A 77 -23.26 8.09 -17.44
CA MET A 77 -24.55 8.78 -17.41
C MET A 77 -24.92 9.30 -16.01
N SER A 78 -24.53 8.58 -14.95
CA SER A 78 -24.67 9.05 -13.57
C SER A 78 -23.36 8.86 -12.81
N PRO A 79 -22.41 9.80 -12.94
CA PRO A 79 -21.12 9.71 -12.28
C PRO A 79 -21.26 9.56 -10.77
N LEU A 80 -20.52 8.61 -10.22
CA LEU A 80 -20.43 8.41 -8.78
C LEU A 80 -19.81 9.66 -8.15
N THR A 81 -20.57 10.38 -7.32
CA THR A 81 -20.04 11.54 -6.57
C THR A 81 -19.35 11.08 -5.29
N VAL A 82 -18.50 11.93 -4.74
CA VAL A 82 -17.83 11.69 -3.45
C VAL A 82 -18.86 11.41 -2.34
N ASN A 83 -19.95 12.17 -2.28
CA ASN A 83 -21.04 11.92 -1.31
C ASN A 83 -21.70 10.55 -1.50
N LYS A 84 -22.00 10.16 -2.76
CA LYS A 84 -22.57 8.83 -3.04
C LYS A 84 -21.59 7.73 -2.64
N TYR A 85 -20.29 7.92 -2.92
CA TYR A 85 -19.26 6.97 -2.51
C TYR A 85 -19.17 6.85 -0.98
N LEU A 86 -18.94 7.93 -0.25
CA LEU A 86 -18.75 7.90 1.20
C LEU A 86 -20.02 7.45 1.94
N VAL A 87 -21.14 8.13 1.71
CA VAL A 87 -22.35 7.93 2.53
C VAL A 87 -23.16 6.71 2.10
N HIS A 88 -23.26 6.44 0.80
CA HIS A 88 -24.15 5.38 0.32
C HIS A 88 -23.40 4.06 0.10
N LYS A 89 -22.23 4.12 -0.54
CA LYS A 89 -21.43 2.90 -0.84
C LYS A 89 -20.62 2.46 0.37
N MET A 90 -19.89 3.38 1.00
CA MET A 90 -19.06 3.07 2.16
C MET A 90 -19.85 3.11 3.47
N ARG A 91 -21.06 3.69 3.49
CA ARG A 91 -21.93 3.81 4.68
C ARG A 91 -21.32 4.64 5.81
N ILE A 92 -20.51 5.62 5.46
CA ILE A 92 -19.88 6.56 6.41
C ILE A 92 -20.90 7.62 6.80
N GLU A 93 -20.95 7.96 8.09
CA GLU A 93 -21.84 9.00 8.60
C GLU A 93 -21.57 10.35 7.93
N LYS A 94 -22.63 11.13 7.68
CA LYS A 94 -22.53 12.41 6.93
C LYS A 94 -21.54 13.40 7.55
N LEU A 95 -21.48 13.48 8.88
CA LEU A 95 -20.55 14.37 9.58
C LEU A 95 -19.10 13.93 9.38
N ARG A 96 -18.85 12.62 9.46
CA ARG A 96 -17.53 12.04 9.21
C ARG A 96 -17.11 12.17 7.74
N ALA A 97 -18.05 11.98 6.81
CA ALA A 97 -17.82 12.18 5.39
C ALA A 97 -17.41 13.63 5.05
N LYS A 98 -17.98 14.63 5.75
CA LYS A 98 -17.56 16.04 5.62
C LYS A 98 -16.10 16.23 6.06
N LYS A 99 -15.74 15.72 7.24
CA LYS A 99 -14.36 15.79 7.75
C LYS A 99 -13.35 15.16 6.78
N ILE A 100 -13.68 13.98 6.24
CA ILE A 100 -12.81 13.30 5.26
C ILE A 100 -12.55 14.18 4.03
N VAL A 101 -13.59 14.82 3.47
CA VAL A 101 -13.37 15.65 2.26
C VAL A 101 -12.64 16.96 2.57
N GLU A 102 -12.84 17.52 3.76
CA GLU A 102 -12.12 18.72 4.24
C GLU A 102 -10.63 18.42 4.41
N GLU A 103 -10.29 17.30 5.06
CA GLU A 103 -8.90 16.84 5.26
C GLU A 103 -8.17 16.58 3.93
N ILE A 104 -8.88 16.10 2.90
CA ILE A 104 -8.32 15.84 1.57
C ILE A 104 -8.30 17.11 0.70
N GLY A 105 -9.11 18.12 1.01
CA GLY A 105 -9.27 19.33 0.19
C GLY A 105 -10.11 19.10 -1.08
N ILE A 106 -11.19 18.30 -0.98
CA ILE A 106 -12.15 18.04 -2.07
C ILE A 106 -13.59 18.36 -1.63
N ASN A 107 -14.55 18.29 -2.55
CA ASN A 107 -15.97 18.54 -2.28
C ASN A 107 -16.81 17.27 -2.37
N LEU A 108 -17.84 17.17 -1.51
CA LEU A 108 -18.85 16.10 -1.56
C LEU A 108 -19.58 15.98 -2.91
N LYS A 109 -19.65 17.09 -3.66
CA LYS A 109 -20.29 17.17 -4.98
C LYS A 109 -19.37 16.73 -6.12
N ASP A 110 -18.06 16.59 -5.87
CA ASP A 110 -17.11 16.20 -6.89
C ASP A 110 -17.43 14.81 -7.43
N LYS A 111 -17.14 14.61 -8.72
CA LYS A 111 -17.27 13.31 -9.38
C LYS A 111 -16.01 12.50 -9.08
N LEU A 112 -16.16 11.30 -8.53
CA LEU A 112 -15.03 10.43 -8.14
C LEU A 112 -14.08 10.15 -9.30
N GLY A 113 -14.62 9.96 -10.51
CA GLY A 113 -13.83 9.74 -11.73
C GLY A 113 -13.01 10.94 -12.18
N LEU A 114 -13.38 12.17 -11.76
CA LEU A 114 -12.69 13.42 -12.13
C LEU A 114 -11.70 13.90 -11.07
N LEU A 115 -11.64 13.25 -9.90
CA LEU A 115 -10.60 13.55 -8.93
C LEU A 115 -9.22 13.21 -9.51
N SER A 116 -8.21 13.98 -9.10
CA SER A 116 -6.81 13.62 -9.34
C SER A 116 -6.53 12.22 -8.78
N PHE A 117 -5.54 11.54 -9.34
CA PHE A 117 -5.19 10.19 -8.90
C PHE A 117 -4.92 10.14 -7.39
N THR A 118 -4.11 11.08 -6.90
CA THR A 118 -3.78 11.25 -5.48
C THR A 118 -5.01 11.47 -4.61
N ASN A 119 -5.89 12.42 -4.96
CA ASN A 119 -7.08 12.72 -4.14
C ASN A 119 -8.07 11.54 -4.11
N ARG A 120 -8.21 10.84 -5.24
CA ARG A 120 -9.02 9.62 -5.30
C ARG A 120 -8.45 8.51 -4.42
N LYS A 121 -7.13 8.33 -4.41
CA LYS A 121 -6.46 7.32 -3.58
C LYS A 121 -6.59 7.67 -2.09
N ALA A 122 -6.36 8.92 -1.72
CA ALA A 122 -6.59 9.45 -0.38
C ALA A 122 -8.03 9.19 0.11
N LEU A 123 -9.02 9.47 -0.74
CA LEU A 123 -10.42 9.25 -0.41
C LEU A 123 -10.74 7.78 -0.14
N ILE A 124 -10.21 6.87 -0.95
CA ILE A 124 -10.40 5.42 -0.78
C ILE A 124 -9.72 4.95 0.51
N ILE A 125 -8.49 5.38 0.77
CA ILE A 125 -7.73 5.07 1.99
C ILE A 125 -8.52 5.52 3.23
N LYS A 126 -8.92 6.80 3.30
CA LYS A 126 -9.69 7.34 4.43
C LYS A 126 -11.01 6.63 4.61
N ALA A 127 -11.73 6.36 3.52
CA ALA A 127 -13.01 5.68 3.61
C ALA A 127 -12.90 4.24 4.11
N LEU A 128 -11.80 3.54 3.81
CA LEU A 128 -11.54 2.20 4.34
C LEU A 128 -11.07 2.24 5.79
N LEU A 129 -10.16 3.13 6.15
CA LEU A 129 -9.67 3.27 7.53
C LEU A 129 -10.74 3.78 8.51
N ASP A 130 -11.74 4.52 8.01
CA ASP A 130 -12.90 4.89 8.82
C ASP A 130 -13.72 3.66 9.28
N ARG A 131 -13.71 2.58 8.48
CA ARG A 131 -14.50 1.38 8.76
C ARG A 131 -13.72 0.17 9.24
N ASN A 132 -12.41 0.21 9.10
CA ASN A 132 -11.53 -0.92 9.38
C ASN A 132 -10.36 -0.42 10.21
N ASP A 133 -9.87 -1.24 11.12
CA ASP A 133 -8.69 -0.89 11.90
C ASP A 133 -7.39 -1.09 11.13
N SER A 134 -7.45 -1.88 10.06
CA SER A 134 -6.33 -2.09 9.17
C SER A 134 -6.72 -2.21 7.72
N ILE A 135 -5.80 -1.85 6.82
CA ILE A 135 -5.96 -1.96 5.37
C ILE A 135 -4.65 -2.38 4.70
N ILE A 136 -4.75 -2.83 3.44
CA ILE A 136 -3.61 -2.90 2.52
C ILE A 136 -3.71 -1.75 1.51
N LEU A 137 -2.61 -1.12 1.15
CA LEU A 137 -2.53 -0.13 0.08
C LEU A 137 -1.26 -0.31 -0.76
N ASP A 138 -1.21 0.34 -1.91
CA ASP A 138 -0.01 0.45 -2.74
C ASP A 138 0.25 1.93 -3.04
N TYR A 139 1.49 2.30 -3.38
CA TYR A 139 1.87 3.66 -3.80
C TYR A 139 2.07 3.77 -5.32
N TYR A 140 1.80 2.70 -6.07
CA TYR A 140 1.93 2.69 -7.53
C TYR A 140 1.02 3.73 -8.19
N GLY A 141 1.60 4.44 -9.18
CA GLY A 141 0.94 5.49 -9.95
C GLY A 141 0.85 6.86 -9.28
N VAL A 142 1.38 7.02 -8.06
CA VAL A 142 1.40 8.30 -7.34
C VAL A 142 2.70 9.05 -7.67
N ASP A 143 2.61 10.36 -7.92
CA ASP A 143 3.76 11.23 -8.10
C ASP A 143 4.42 11.62 -6.76
N ALA A 144 5.61 12.22 -6.80
CA ALA A 144 6.39 12.52 -5.59
C ALA A 144 5.63 13.40 -4.58
N ASN A 145 4.91 14.43 -5.05
CA ASN A 145 4.13 15.30 -4.16
C ASN A 145 2.94 14.53 -3.55
N GLY A 146 2.31 13.66 -4.35
CA GLY A 146 1.24 12.80 -3.91
C GLY A 146 1.69 11.77 -2.87
N ILE A 147 2.92 11.25 -2.97
CA ILE A 147 3.49 10.34 -1.96
C ILE A 147 3.54 11.05 -0.61
N GLY A 148 4.19 12.20 -0.53
CA GLY A 148 4.30 12.93 0.75
C GLY A 148 2.93 13.29 1.35
N PHE A 149 1.95 13.65 0.52
CA PHE A 149 0.58 13.87 0.99
C PHE A 149 -0.07 12.60 1.55
N LEU A 150 0.00 11.48 0.82
CA LEU A 150 -0.58 10.21 1.25
C LEU A 150 0.13 9.63 2.48
N GLU A 151 1.44 9.79 2.60
CA GLU A 151 2.21 9.37 3.77
C GLU A 151 1.78 10.12 5.03
N ASN A 152 1.66 11.45 4.96
CA ASN A 152 1.14 12.25 6.08
C ASN A 152 -0.29 11.83 6.47
N LEU A 153 -1.16 11.68 5.47
CA LEU A 153 -2.54 11.25 5.68
C LEU A 153 -2.61 9.87 6.36
N VAL A 154 -1.84 8.89 5.87
CA VAL A 154 -1.81 7.55 6.45
C VAL A 154 -1.21 7.57 7.85
N ASN A 155 -0.13 8.32 8.07
CA ASN A 155 0.49 8.44 9.39
C ASN A 155 -0.49 9.00 10.44
N SER A 156 -1.25 10.04 10.10
CA SER A 156 -2.28 10.57 11.00
C SER A 156 -3.35 9.53 11.40
N GLU A 157 -3.67 8.59 10.51
CA GLU A 157 -4.60 7.50 10.85
C GLU A 157 -3.93 6.47 11.76
N ILE A 158 -2.65 6.18 11.54
CA ILE A 158 -1.87 5.26 12.39
C ILE A 158 -1.71 5.82 13.80
N GLU A 159 -1.47 7.12 13.95
CA GLU A 159 -1.46 7.83 15.23
C GLU A 159 -2.81 7.73 15.97
N ASN A 160 -3.90 7.54 15.23
CA ASN A 160 -5.24 7.24 15.77
C ASN A 160 -5.50 5.73 16.00
N GLY A 161 -4.45 4.91 16.04
CA GLY A 161 -4.50 3.48 16.36
C GLY A 161 -4.74 2.55 15.18
N LYS A 162 -4.78 3.08 13.95
CA LYS A 162 -4.93 2.27 12.73
C LYS A 162 -3.63 1.59 12.33
N SER A 163 -3.70 0.66 11.38
CA SER A 163 -2.53 -0.08 10.90
C SER A 163 -2.59 -0.38 9.41
N VAL A 164 -1.43 -0.43 8.76
CA VAL A 164 -1.39 -0.49 7.30
C VAL A 164 -0.29 -1.43 6.81
N ILE A 165 -0.57 -2.22 5.78
CA ILE A 165 0.46 -2.80 4.92
C ILE A 165 0.49 -1.99 3.64
N ALA A 166 1.61 -1.33 3.36
CA ALA A 166 1.79 -0.51 2.17
C ALA A 166 2.83 -1.12 1.25
N PHE A 167 2.57 -1.11 -0.06
CA PHE A 167 3.53 -1.51 -1.08
C PHE A 167 4.13 -0.30 -1.78
N ASP A 168 5.45 -0.29 -1.94
CA ASP A 168 6.18 0.71 -2.70
C ASP A 168 7.30 0.10 -3.54
N ARG A 169 7.88 0.90 -4.42
CA ARG A 169 9.01 0.51 -5.27
C ARG A 169 10.31 0.54 -4.49
N LEU A 170 11.07 -0.55 -4.55
CA LEU A 170 12.39 -0.65 -3.91
C LEU A 170 13.35 0.45 -4.39
N GLU A 171 13.24 0.87 -5.65
CA GLU A 171 14.05 1.92 -6.25
C GLU A 171 13.81 3.31 -5.63
N PHE A 172 12.71 3.47 -4.89
CA PHE A 172 12.34 4.71 -4.21
C PHE A 172 12.54 4.65 -2.70
N LYS A 173 13.09 3.54 -2.19
CA LYS A 173 13.40 3.41 -0.78
C LYS A 173 14.44 4.46 -0.38
N ALA A 174 14.09 5.29 0.60
CA ALA A 174 15.02 6.19 1.25
C ALA A 174 15.87 5.45 2.29
N ASP A 175 16.99 6.06 2.69
CA ASP A 175 17.84 5.52 3.77
C ASP A 175 17.09 5.48 5.12
N LYS A 176 16.16 6.42 5.32
CA LYS A 176 15.32 6.53 6.51
C LYS A 176 13.87 6.74 6.12
N GLU A 177 12.97 6.03 6.80
CA GLU A 177 11.53 6.25 6.69
C GLU A 177 11.12 7.63 7.24
N PRO A 178 10.06 8.25 6.70
CA PRO A 178 9.61 9.56 7.16
C PRO A 178 9.04 9.53 8.58
N PHE A 179 8.57 8.37 9.07
CA PHE A 179 7.97 8.19 10.39
C PHE A 179 8.48 6.93 11.09
N GLU A 180 8.61 6.99 12.42
CA GLU A 180 9.20 5.90 13.25
C GLU A 180 8.31 4.68 13.39
N ASN A 181 7.00 4.83 13.18
CA ASN A 181 6.01 3.75 13.18
C ASN A 181 6.00 2.92 11.88
N ILE A 182 6.83 3.27 10.89
CA ILE A 182 7.00 2.51 9.67
C ILE A 182 8.09 1.46 9.86
N ILE A 183 7.74 0.20 9.60
CA ILE A 183 8.65 -0.94 9.59
C ILE A 183 8.91 -1.33 8.12
N PRO A 184 10.09 -1.05 7.58
CA PRO A 184 10.43 -1.39 6.21
C PRO A 184 10.74 -2.88 6.05
N ILE A 185 10.24 -3.46 4.97
CA ILE A 185 10.55 -4.82 4.51
C ILE A 185 11.04 -4.72 3.07
N GLU A 186 12.28 -5.10 2.82
CA GLU A 186 12.86 -5.15 1.48
C GLU A 186 12.69 -6.54 0.87
N ILE A 187 11.97 -6.63 -0.23
CA ILE A 187 11.96 -7.85 -1.04
C ILE A 187 13.14 -7.78 -1.99
N LYS A 188 14.16 -8.58 -1.72
CA LYS A 188 15.34 -8.66 -2.58
C LYS A 188 15.18 -9.78 -3.59
N ASN A 189 15.50 -9.48 -4.84
CA ASN A 189 15.62 -10.49 -5.88
C ASN A 189 17.04 -11.08 -5.90
N HIS A 190 17.52 -11.63 -4.78
CA HIS A 190 18.81 -12.33 -4.72
C HIS A 190 18.60 -13.85 -4.79
N THR A 191 19.45 -14.54 -5.55
CA THR A 191 19.74 -15.96 -5.32
C THR A 191 21.05 -16.03 -4.55
N GLU A 192 21.21 -17.04 -3.70
CA GLU A 192 22.39 -17.34 -2.87
C GLU A 192 23.70 -17.60 -3.64
N HIS A 193 23.85 -17.20 -4.91
CA HIS A 193 25.02 -17.49 -5.72
C HIS A 193 26.17 -16.47 -5.65
N ASP A 194 25.99 -15.32 -4.98
CA ASP A 194 27.05 -14.29 -4.90
C ASP A 194 28.10 -14.50 -3.78
N LYS A 195 28.15 -15.69 -3.16
CA LYS A 195 29.16 -16.04 -2.14
C LYS A 195 30.30 -16.94 -2.63
N CYS A 196 30.57 -17.04 -3.92
CA CYS A 196 31.69 -17.86 -4.40
C CYS A 196 32.44 -17.25 -5.58
N LEU A 197 33.17 -16.15 -5.36
CA LEU A 197 34.24 -15.73 -6.28
C LEU A 197 35.31 -14.83 -5.65
N HIS A 198 35.70 -15.05 -4.39
CA HIS A 198 36.94 -14.47 -3.84
C HIS A 198 37.69 -15.45 -2.94
N SER A 199 38.08 -16.60 -3.50
CA SER A 199 39.18 -17.39 -2.93
C SER A 199 39.82 -18.27 -3.99
N THR A 200 40.53 -17.68 -4.96
CA THR A 200 41.55 -18.46 -5.65
C THR A 200 42.74 -17.63 -6.13
N LYS A 201 43.92 -18.05 -5.66
CA LYS A 201 45.26 -17.93 -6.25
C LYS A 201 46.07 -16.66 -5.97
N ARG A 202 46.77 -16.66 -4.83
CA ARG A 202 48.21 -16.35 -4.83
C ARG A 202 48.99 -17.64 -4.59
N LEU A 203 49.56 -18.17 -5.67
CA LEU A 203 50.66 -19.11 -5.67
C LEU A 203 51.33 -18.98 -7.04
N ILE A 204 52.33 -18.10 -7.13
CA ILE A 204 53.43 -18.25 -8.09
C ILE A 204 54.71 -17.95 -7.31
N LYS A 205 55.64 -18.89 -7.46
CA LYS A 205 56.98 -19.00 -6.88
C LYS A 205 57.83 -17.74 -7.04
#